data_AF-A0A931X6U3-F1
#
_entry.id   AF-A0A931X6U3-F1
#
_cell.length_a   1.000
_cell.length_b   1.000
_cell.length_c   1.000
_cell.angle_alpha   90.00
_cell.angle_beta   90.00
_cell.angle_gamma   90.00
#
_symmetry.space_group_name_H-M   'P 1'
#
loop_
_entity.id
_entity.type
_entity.pdbx_description
1 polymer ?
#
loop_
_entity_poly.entity_id
_entity_poly.type
_entity_poly.pdbx_seq_one_letter_code
_entity_poly.pdbx_strand_id
1 'polypeptide(L)'
;MASPYSAPRLWAYFQKLEGRPMFLMLRSQWETVKIRLGERVPIEISTTPMARLLTAADIAAAVAERKSEYEATIAIYRRDPKDAAHAAPINVDRYLVWERMPDHRDLFAMVNAASTSDNANLQGFLADHVFLVKEGSGDDHWLPAVPIEIRAVIAKRNLR
;
A
#
# COMPACT_ATOMS: atom_id res chain seq x y z
N MET A 1 14.95 11.48 -4.04
CA MET A 1 14.94 12.75 -3.30
C MET A 1 13.75 12.74 -2.35
N ALA A 2 13.89 13.29 -1.15
CA ALA A 2 12.76 13.50 -0.25
C ALA A 2 11.85 14.60 -0.79
N SER A 3 10.53 14.52 -0.55
CA SER A 3 9.61 15.60 -0.90
C SER A 3 9.85 16.79 0.05
N PRO A 4 9.91 18.04 -0.46
CA PRO A 4 9.97 19.23 0.37
C PRO A 4 8.61 19.59 0.99
N TYR A 5 7.52 18.94 0.56
CA TYR A 5 6.16 19.25 0.97
C TYR A 5 5.68 18.31 2.08
N SER A 6 4.89 18.85 3.01
CA SER A 6 4.32 18.05 4.10
C SER A 6 2.93 18.53 4.50
N ALA A 7 1.97 17.61 4.60
CA ALA A 7 0.64 17.90 5.16
C ALA A 7 0.31 16.95 6.33
N PRO A 8 1.05 17.02 7.44
CA PRO A 8 0.92 16.07 8.55
C PRO A 8 -0.47 16.06 9.17
N ARG A 9 -1.14 17.22 9.23
CA ARG A 9 -2.52 17.33 9.76
C ARG A 9 -3.53 16.63 8.87
N LEU A 10 -3.44 16.82 7.55
CA LEU A 10 -4.32 16.13 6.60
C LEU A 10 -4.10 14.63 6.67
N TRP A 11 -2.85 14.17 6.69
CA TRP A 11 -2.54 12.74 6.80
C TRP A 11 -3.08 12.14 8.09
N ALA A 12 -2.83 12.78 9.24
CA ALA A 12 -3.34 12.31 10.53
C ALA A 12 -4.88 12.28 10.57
N TYR A 13 -5.52 13.31 10.00
CA TYR A 13 -6.97 13.35 9.90
C TYR A 13 -7.50 12.24 9.00
N PHE A 14 -6.89 12.01 7.84
CA PHE A 14 -7.31 10.97 6.91
C PHE A 14 -7.18 9.58 7.55
N GLN A 15 -6.06 9.31 8.23
CA GLN A 15 -5.88 8.06 8.97
C GLN A 15 -6.93 7.87 10.06
N LYS A 16 -7.31 8.95 10.76
CA LYS A 16 -8.40 8.92 11.75
C LYS A 16 -9.75 8.63 11.10
N LEU A 17 -10.06 9.28 9.98
CA LEU A 17 -11.31 9.12 9.23
C LEU A 17 -11.46 7.69 8.70
N GLU A 18 -10.39 7.14 8.13
CA GLU A 18 -10.36 5.78 7.60
C GLU A 18 -10.43 4.73 8.71
N GLY A 19 -9.96 5.04 9.92
CA GLY A 19 -9.89 4.10 11.03
C GLY A 19 -8.95 2.92 10.76
N ARG A 20 -8.10 3.02 9.72
CA ARG A 20 -7.25 1.93 9.21
C ARG A 20 -5.79 2.34 9.17
N PRO A 21 -4.84 1.40 9.30
CA PRO A 21 -3.43 1.69 9.12
C PRO A 21 -3.16 2.29 7.74
N MET A 22 -2.44 3.41 7.71
CA MET A 22 -2.05 4.09 6.49
C MET A 22 -0.56 4.32 6.43
N PHE A 23 -0.03 4.35 5.20
CA PHE A 23 1.34 4.71 4.91
C PHE A 23 1.39 5.76 3.80
N LEU A 24 2.41 6.60 3.83
CA LEU A 24 2.71 7.55 2.77
C LEU A 24 3.92 7.06 2.00
N MET A 25 3.80 6.96 0.68
CA MET A 25 4.88 6.61 -0.23
C MET A 25 5.09 7.74 -1.22
N LEU A 26 6.35 8.03 -1.58
CA LEU A 26 6.60 8.99 -2.66
C LEU A 26 6.06 8.43 -3.96
N ARG A 27 5.37 9.26 -4.74
CA ARG A 27 4.89 8.92 -6.07
C ARG A 27 6.05 8.46 -6.95
N SER A 28 7.19 9.14 -6.89
CA SER A 28 8.39 8.73 -7.64
C SER A 28 8.85 7.31 -7.31
N GLN A 29 8.74 6.86 -6.06
CA GLN A 29 9.02 5.48 -5.68
C GLN A 29 7.95 4.55 -6.23
N TRP A 30 6.68 4.91 -6.12
CA TRP A 30 5.57 4.11 -6.62
C TRP A 30 5.64 3.89 -8.13
N GLU A 31 5.98 4.93 -8.89
CA GLU A 31 6.16 4.86 -10.35
C GLU A 31 7.30 3.92 -10.78
N THR A 32 8.26 3.59 -9.90
CA THR A 32 9.28 2.57 -10.21
C THR A 32 8.71 1.16 -10.29
N VAL A 33 7.56 0.91 -9.66
CA VAL A 33 6.88 -0.38 -9.62
C VAL A 33 6.16 -0.68 -10.94
N LYS A 34 5.92 0.32 -11.80
CA LYS A 34 5.30 0.22 -13.15
C LYS A 34 4.33 -0.96 -13.33
N ILE A 35 3.10 -0.81 -12.82
CA ILE A 35 2.03 -1.79 -13.02
C ILE A 35 1.12 -1.43 -14.20
N ARG A 36 0.95 -2.35 -15.13
CA ARG A 36 -0.07 -2.26 -16.19
C ARG A 36 -1.38 -2.90 -15.74
N LEU A 37 -2.47 -2.52 -16.39
CA LEU A 37 -3.78 -3.12 -16.14
C LEU A 37 -3.72 -4.65 -16.32
N GLY A 38 -4.20 -5.38 -15.31
CA GLY A 38 -4.19 -6.84 -15.26
C GLY A 38 -2.83 -7.46 -14.94
N GLU A 39 -1.78 -6.66 -14.75
CA GLU A 39 -0.44 -7.14 -14.42
C GLU A 39 -0.23 -7.20 -12.91
N ARG A 40 0.46 -8.27 -12.47
CA ARG A 40 1.03 -8.38 -11.13
C ARG A 40 2.53 -8.27 -11.21
N VAL A 41 3.10 -7.36 -10.45
CA VAL A 41 4.54 -7.17 -10.37
C VAL A 41 5.03 -7.43 -8.94
N PRO A 42 6.18 -8.11 -8.78
CA PRO A 42 6.78 -8.30 -7.47
C PRO A 42 7.31 -6.97 -6.94
N ILE A 43 7.09 -6.71 -5.65
CA ILE A 43 7.62 -5.53 -4.96
C ILE A 43 8.57 -5.92 -3.84
N GLU A 44 9.54 -5.05 -3.57
CA GLU A 44 10.48 -5.19 -2.47
C GLU A 44 9.99 -4.41 -1.25
N ILE A 45 9.46 -5.07 -0.23
CA ILE A 45 8.88 -4.36 0.93
C ILE A 45 9.92 -3.55 1.69
N SER A 46 11.17 -4.03 1.74
CA SER A 46 12.28 -3.37 2.45
C SER A 46 12.60 -1.97 1.93
N THR A 47 12.24 -1.64 0.68
CA THR A 47 12.46 -0.32 0.08
C THR A 47 11.23 0.58 0.13
N THR A 48 10.14 0.11 0.75
CA THR A 48 8.88 0.85 0.87
C THR A 48 8.68 1.38 2.30
N PRO A 49 7.77 2.35 2.50
CA PRO A 49 7.34 2.78 3.83
C PRO A 49 6.76 1.64 4.70
N MET A 50 6.41 0.50 4.10
CA MET A 50 5.92 -0.68 4.78
C MET A 50 7.05 -1.59 5.31
N ALA A 51 8.31 -1.20 5.18
CA ALA A 51 9.46 -1.97 5.69
C ALA A 51 9.33 -2.36 7.18
N ARG A 52 8.62 -1.55 7.99
CA ARG A 52 8.33 -1.89 9.40
C ARG A 52 7.50 -3.18 9.57
N LEU A 53 6.85 -3.68 8.52
CA LEU A 53 6.15 -4.97 8.57
C LEU A 53 7.12 -6.14 8.63
N LEU A 54 8.38 -5.96 8.16
CA LEU A 54 9.42 -6.99 8.18
C LEU A 54 9.86 -7.36 9.59
N THR A 55 9.66 -6.49 10.58
CA THR A 55 10.06 -6.78 11.97
C THR A 55 9.06 -7.66 12.70
N ALA A 56 7.85 -7.80 12.18
CA ALA A 56 6.75 -8.50 12.84
C ALA A 56 6.48 -9.90 12.27
N ALA A 57 6.89 -10.15 11.02
CA ALA A 57 6.60 -11.40 10.33
C ALA A 57 7.57 -11.64 9.17
N ASP A 58 7.73 -12.90 8.78
CA ASP A 58 8.49 -13.27 7.59
C ASP A 58 7.65 -13.02 6.34
N ILE A 59 8.13 -12.18 5.42
CA ILE A 59 7.43 -11.92 4.16
C ILE A 59 7.75 -13.02 3.15
N ALA A 60 6.73 -13.80 2.80
CA ALA A 60 6.84 -14.88 1.82
C ALA A 60 6.72 -14.37 0.38
N ALA A 61 5.90 -13.34 0.15
CA ALA A 61 5.77 -12.67 -1.14
C ALA A 61 5.14 -11.28 -0.95
N ALA A 62 5.43 -10.37 -1.88
CA ALA A 62 4.70 -9.12 -2.01
C ALA A 62 4.54 -8.74 -3.48
N VAL A 63 3.34 -8.36 -3.86
CA VAL A 63 3.00 -7.99 -5.24
C VAL A 63 2.18 -6.71 -5.27
N ALA A 64 2.40 -5.91 -6.30
CA ALA A 64 1.49 -4.84 -6.69
C ALA A 64 0.66 -5.30 -7.90
N GLU A 65 -0.61 -4.93 -7.93
CA GLU A 65 -1.55 -5.27 -9.00
C GLU A 65 -2.38 -4.05 -9.37
N ARG A 66 -2.61 -3.85 -10.67
CA ARG A 66 -3.61 -2.89 -11.16
C ARG A 66 -4.82 -3.64 -11.68
N LYS A 67 -5.94 -3.55 -10.96
CA LYS A 67 -7.20 -4.22 -11.33
C LYS A 67 -8.05 -3.38 -12.28
N SER A 68 -7.95 -2.05 -12.18
CA SER A 68 -8.63 -1.10 -13.06
C SER A 68 -7.77 0.15 -13.28
N GLU A 69 -8.21 1.08 -14.12
CA GLU A 69 -7.54 2.37 -14.30
C GLU A 69 -7.47 3.19 -12.99
N TYR A 70 -8.35 2.90 -12.02
CA TYR A 70 -8.49 3.65 -10.77
C TYR A 70 -8.14 2.83 -9.54
N GLU A 71 -7.93 1.53 -9.68
CA GLU A 71 -7.68 0.61 -8.56
C GLU A 71 -6.33 -0.08 -8.74
N ALA A 72 -5.38 0.35 -7.92
CA ALA A 72 -4.12 -0.31 -7.71
C ALA A 72 -4.05 -0.83 -6.27
N THR A 73 -3.50 -2.03 -6.09
CA THR A 73 -3.40 -2.67 -4.78
C THR A 73 -2.00 -3.23 -4.57
N ILE A 74 -1.62 -3.35 -3.31
CA ILE A 74 -0.45 -4.10 -2.87
C ILE A 74 -0.93 -5.23 -1.98
N ALA A 75 -0.56 -6.48 -2.30
CA ALA A 75 -0.80 -7.64 -1.47
C ALA A 75 0.52 -8.15 -0.88
N ILE A 76 0.53 -8.33 0.43
CA ILE A 76 1.69 -8.82 1.19
C ILE A 76 1.30 -10.15 1.83
N TYR A 77 2.01 -11.21 1.45
CA TYR A 77 1.87 -12.55 1.98
C TYR A 77 2.95 -12.76 3.03
N ARG A 78 2.55 -12.97 4.28
CA ARG A 78 3.45 -13.12 5.42
C ARG A 78 3.19 -14.40 6.18
N ARG A 79 4.22 -14.93 6.82
CA ARG A 79 4.12 -16.02 7.80
C ARG A 79 4.24 -15.41 9.18
N ASP A 80 3.18 -15.52 9.98
CA ASP A 80 3.27 -15.20 11.40
C ASP A 80 3.69 -16.46 12.17
N PRO A 81 4.79 -16.44 12.94
CA PRO A 81 5.19 -17.57 13.77
C PRO A 81 4.11 -18.03 14.75
N LYS A 82 3.20 -17.13 15.16
CA LYS A 82 2.07 -17.47 16.04
C LYS A 82 1.02 -18.34 15.35
N ASP A 83 0.91 -18.21 14.03
CA ASP A 83 -0.02 -18.96 13.19
C ASP A 83 0.63 -20.22 12.59
N ALA A 84 1.90 -20.50 12.90
CA ALA A 84 2.65 -21.62 12.35
C ALA A 84 2.06 -23.00 12.70
N ALA A 85 1.29 -23.09 13.79
CA ALA A 85 0.58 -24.30 14.20
C ALA A 85 -0.78 -24.48 13.50
N HIS A 86 -1.20 -23.55 12.65
CA HIS A 86 -2.49 -23.57 11.96
C HIS A 86 -2.35 -24.11 10.53
N ALA A 87 -3.41 -24.72 10.01
CA ALA A 87 -3.46 -25.22 8.63
C ALA A 87 -3.32 -24.10 7.57
N ALA A 88 -3.45 -22.83 7.98
CA ALA A 88 -3.33 -21.64 7.14
C ALA A 88 -2.22 -20.70 7.65
N PRO A 89 -0.94 -21.04 7.42
CA PRO A 89 0.19 -20.28 7.99
C PRO A 89 0.52 -18.99 7.22
N ILE A 90 -0.23 -18.65 6.15
CA ILE A 90 -0.01 -17.45 5.36
C ILE A 90 -1.10 -16.44 5.64
N ASN A 91 -0.74 -15.29 6.20
CA ASN A 91 -1.61 -14.13 6.32
C ASN A 91 -1.43 -13.22 5.10
N VAL A 92 -2.54 -12.70 4.57
CA VAL A 92 -2.54 -11.80 3.41
C VAL A 92 -3.04 -10.43 3.85
N ASP A 93 -2.16 -9.44 3.84
CA ASP A 93 -2.54 -8.04 4.04
C ASP A 93 -2.64 -7.34 2.68
N ARG A 94 -3.76 -6.65 2.44
CA ARG A 94 -3.96 -5.84 1.23
C ARG A 94 -3.97 -4.36 1.56
N TYR A 95 -3.46 -3.59 0.62
CA TYR A 95 -3.38 -2.14 0.70
C TYR A 95 -3.90 -1.55 -0.60
N LEU A 96 -4.93 -0.70 -0.51
CA LEU A 96 -5.38 0.12 -1.62
C LEU A 96 -4.40 1.27 -1.81
N VAL A 97 -3.98 1.50 -3.06
CA VAL A 97 -3.08 2.60 -3.43
C VAL A 97 -3.90 3.74 -4.00
N TRP A 98 -3.99 4.82 -3.24
CA TRP A 98 -4.64 6.05 -3.67
C TRP A 98 -3.65 6.92 -4.42
N GLU A 99 -3.65 6.77 -5.75
CA GLU A 99 -2.78 7.53 -6.64
C GLU A 99 -3.28 8.95 -6.90
N ARG A 100 -4.58 9.20 -6.75
CA ARG A 100 -5.22 10.49 -7.08
C ARG A 100 -6.06 11.00 -5.93
N MET A 101 -5.40 11.27 -4.80
CA MET A 101 -6.08 11.88 -3.65
C MET A 101 -6.80 13.20 -3.98
N PRO A 102 -6.31 14.06 -4.91
CA PRO A 102 -7.08 15.20 -5.43
C PRO A 102 -8.50 14.86 -5.93
N ASP A 103 -8.70 13.65 -6.45
CA ASP A 103 -9.99 13.21 -7.00
C ASP A 103 -10.92 12.63 -5.91
N HIS A 104 -10.47 12.54 -4.65
CA HIS A 104 -11.28 12.07 -3.54
C HIS A 104 -12.44 13.05 -3.31
N ARG A 105 -13.69 12.57 -3.46
CA ARG A 105 -14.91 13.40 -3.38
C ARG A 105 -14.99 14.28 -2.11
N ASP A 106 -14.48 13.75 -0.99
CA ASP A 106 -14.51 14.42 0.31
C ASP A 106 -13.25 15.23 0.63
N LEU A 107 -12.30 15.39 -0.31
CA LEU A 107 -11.02 16.03 -0.05
C LEU A 107 -11.18 17.44 0.54
N PHE A 108 -12.06 18.26 -0.02
CA PHE A 108 -12.29 19.61 0.49
C PHE A 108 -12.77 19.61 1.95
N ALA A 109 -13.68 18.69 2.29
CA ALA A 109 -14.15 18.53 3.67
C ALA A 109 -13.02 18.06 4.59
N MET A 110 -12.16 17.14 4.13
CA MET A 110 -11.00 16.66 4.88
C MET A 110 -9.96 17.76 5.12
N VAL A 111 -9.67 18.59 4.11
CA VAL A 111 -8.73 19.72 4.22
C VAL A 111 -9.19 20.73 5.25
N ASN A 112 -10.47 21.12 5.19
CA ASN A 112 -11.07 22.02 6.17
C ASN A 112 -11.07 21.41 7.58
N ALA A 113 -11.48 20.15 7.72
CA ALA A 113 -11.53 19.48 9.01
C ALA A 113 -10.13 19.27 9.62
N ALA A 114 -9.10 19.07 8.79
CA ALA A 114 -7.71 19.02 9.20
C ALA A 114 -7.12 20.40 9.55
N SER A 115 -7.90 21.49 9.49
CA SER A 115 -7.43 22.87 9.65
C SER A 115 -6.18 23.14 8.81
N THR A 116 -6.20 22.63 7.58
CA THR A 116 -5.14 22.78 6.58
C THR A 116 -5.65 23.70 5.48
N SER A 117 -4.81 24.61 5.00
CA SER A 117 -5.17 25.48 3.89
C SER A 117 -4.80 24.82 2.57
N ASP A 118 -5.65 24.99 1.56
CA ASP A 118 -5.30 24.65 0.19
C ASP A 118 -4.28 25.66 -0.36
N ASN A 119 -3.00 25.32 -0.24
CA ASN A 119 -1.88 26.14 -0.65
C ASN A 119 -0.84 25.30 -1.40
N ALA A 120 0.21 25.95 -1.91
CA ALA A 120 1.27 25.29 -2.68
C ALA A 120 1.90 24.10 -1.94
N ASN A 121 2.00 24.16 -0.60
CA ASN A 121 2.52 23.04 0.19
C ASN A 121 1.56 21.85 0.20
N LEU A 122 0.25 22.07 0.37
CA LEU A 122 -0.72 20.97 0.29
C LEU A 122 -0.75 20.36 -1.12
N GLN A 123 -0.82 21.20 -2.15
CA GLN A 123 -0.88 20.74 -3.54
C GLN A 123 0.38 19.95 -3.91
N GLY A 124 1.56 20.45 -3.52
CA GLY A 124 2.82 19.72 -3.68
C GLY A 124 2.83 18.41 -2.91
N PHE A 125 2.31 18.36 -1.68
CA PHE A 125 2.22 17.13 -0.90
C PHE A 125 1.32 16.08 -1.57
N LEU A 126 0.14 16.48 -2.06
CA LEU A 126 -0.79 15.58 -2.76
C LEU A 126 -0.25 15.12 -4.11
N ALA A 127 0.53 15.96 -4.80
CA ALA A 127 1.21 15.59 -6.04
C ALA A 127 2.37 14.63 -5.79
N ASP A 128 3.14 14.81 -4.72
CA ASP A 128 4.36 14.03 -4.47
C ASP A 128 4.12 12.68 -3.81
N HIS A 129 2.94 12.43 -3.26
CA HIS A 129 2.67 11.22 -2.46
C HIS A 129 1.49 10.42 -3.00
N VAL A 130 1.55 9.11 -2.74
CA VAL A 130 0.41 8.19 -2.81
C VAL A 130 0.14 7.66 -1.41
N PHE A 131 -1.12 7.37 -1.11
CA PHE A 131 -1.54 6.83 0.19
C PHE A 131 -1.77 5.34 0.05
N LEU A 132 -1.17 4.55 0.95
CA LEU A 132 -1.37 3.11 1.04
C LEU A 132 -2.29 2.85 2.23
N VAL A 133 -3.54 2.47 1.96
CA VAL A 133 -4.57 2.28 2.98
C VAL A 133 -4.80 0.80 3.17
N LYS A 134 -4.57 0.27 4.38
CA LYS A 134 -4.80 -1.15 4.66
C LYS A 134 -6.28 -1.49 4.49
N GLU A 135 -6.58 -2.55 3.77
CA GLU A 135 -7.92 -3.10 3.64
C GLU A 135 -8.26 -3.98 4.85
N GLY A 136 -9.55 -4.21 5.08
CA GLY A 136 -9.99 -5.21 6.06
C GLY A 136 -9.57 -6.62 5.63
N SER A 137 -9.49 -7.55 6.59
CA SER A 137 -9.26 -8.96 6.29
C SER A 137 -10.44 -9.50 5.47
N GLY A 138 -10.15 -10.01 4.26
CA GLY A 138 -11.11 -10.74 3.44
C GLY A 138 -11.11 -12.25 3.75
N ASP A 139 -11.94 -13.01 3.04
CA ASP A 139 -12.06 -14.47 3.22
C ASP A 139 -10.76 -15.23 2.92
N ASP A 140 -9.91 -14.65 2.07
CA ASP A 140 -8.60 -15.16 1.71
C ASP A 140 -7.45 -14.53 2.53
N HIS A 141 -7.77 -13.98 3.71
CA HIS A 141 -6.77 -13.44 4.63
C HIS A 141 -5.86 -14.53 5.18
N TRP A 142 -6.38 -15.74 5.43
CA TRP A 142 -5.59 -16.88 5.86
C TRP A 142 -5.56 -17.93 4.76
N LEU A 143 -4.35 -18.27 4.29
CA LEU A 143 -4.14 -19.23 3.23
C LEU A 143 -3.24 -20.38 3.69
N PRO A 144 -3.46 -21.61 3.19
CA PRO A 144 -2.57 -22.75 3.44
C PRO A 144 -1.19 -22.55 2.80
N ALA A 145 -1.12 -21.78 1.71
CA ALA A 145 0.11 -21.46 1.02
C ALA A 145 -0.03 -20.18 0.19
N VAL A 146 1.10 -19.57 -0.19
CA VAL A 146 1.12 -18.49 -1.18
C VAL A 146 0.57 -19.04 -2.50
N PRO A 147 -0.43 -18.40 -3.15
CA PRO A 147 -1.02 -18.90 -4.39
C PRO A 147 -0.01 -19.10 -5.52
N ILE A 148 -0.29 -20.06 -6.39
CA ILE A 148 0.69 -20.51 -7.42
C ILE A 148 1.02 -19.39 -8.41
N GLU A 149 0.03 -18.60 -8.79
CA GLU A 149 0.14 -17.44 -9.64
C GLU A 149 1.05 -16.36 -9.04
N ILE A 150 1.00 -16.18 -7.71
CA ILE A 150 1.88 -15.23 -7.01
C ILE A 150 3.30 -15.78 -6.97
N ARG A 151 3.48 -17.07 -6.65
CA ARG A 151 4.79 -17.72 -6.68
C ARG A 151 5.44 -17.62 -8.07
N ALA A 152 4.66 -17.77 -9.14
CA ALA A 152 5.15 -17.64 -10.51
C ALA A 152 5.63 -16.21 -10.82
N VAL A 153 4.95 -15.18 -10.31
CA VAL A 153 5.36 -13.77 -10.45
C VAL A 153 6.68 -13.51 -9.71
N ILE A 154 6.82 -14.00 -8.47
CA ILE A 154 8.06 -13.84 -7.70
C ILE A 154 9.23 -14.58 -8.38
N ALA A 155 9.02 -15.81 -8.84
CA ALA A 155 10.07 -16.61 -9.48
C ALA A 155 10.62 -15.94 -10.75
N LYS A 156 9.77 -15.29 -11.56
CA LYS A 156 10.20 -14.55 -12.76
C LYS A 156 11.15 -13.39 -12.45
N ARG A 157 11.06 -12.77 -11.27
CA ARG A 157 11.98 -11.70 -10.86
C ARG A 157 13.36 -12.23 -10.53
N ASN A 158 13.45 -13.38 -9.88
CA ASN A 158 14.73 -13.96 -9.45
C ASN A 158 15.56 -14.55 -10.60
N LEU A 159 14.97 -14.68 -11.79
CA LEU A 159 15.63 -15.14 -13.02
C LEU A 159 16.13 -14.00 -13.91
N ARG A 160 15.91 -12.73 -13.52
CA ARG A 160 16.37 -11.53 -14.22
C ARG A 160 17.51 -10.89 -13.43
#